data_AF-A0A933DHH8-F1
#
_entry.id   AF-A0A933DHH8-F1
#
_cell.length_a   1.000
_cell.length_b   1.000
_cell.length_c   1.000
_cell.angle_alpha   90.00
_cell.angle_beta   90.00
_cell.angle_gamma   90.00
#
_symmetry.space_group_name_H-M   'P 1'
#
loop_
_entity.id
_entity.type
_entity.pdbx_description
1 polymer ?
#
loop_
_entity_poly.entity_id
_entity_poly.type
_entity_poly.pdbx_seq_one_letter_code
_entity_poly.pdbx_strand_id
1 'polypeptide(L)'
;MTLIKLPGRSNVHLTWEMFERIVADAMMVNLSVATAFVARFLALFWLRWIDDPRVSMVFLASVFSNSFFGYLKGAALLVPLSISCFYLSGFYTHGKAYRGRHRFLVIAGAVSAVYLIFGAAAFLFSGPKYWFAPSVWLASWILTAALVSGLRVWARLWQATVWAEAKFRGKPKTRTIRNVLVIGGAGYIGSTLTRKLLRKGYHVTVLDALVYGDDGLQELYGRPGFEFIKGDLRNIETVVHALQHTDAVVQLGALVGDPACALNEKLTTEINLLATRLIAETARGCGVQRFVFASTCSVYGAADEMLSEKSATNPLSLYAKTKLESERVLMDLSSDNFSPTVLRFATIYGLSPRPRFDLVINLLTARAVREKNISIMGGSQWRPFIHVKDAARALIACLEAPVDKVRGEIFNAGSDEQNYRIDQIGELIKKLIPGTEVINRGDDVDKRNYRVSFAKIRQALNFFPLHEPAEGILQIKAAVENGLIADYKDVRYNNYLTLSDESVSLPIKNNSTIITPLYQLVGNS
;
A
#
# COMPACT_ATOMS: atom_id res chain seq x y z
N MET A 1 10.26 38.24 -25.12
CA MET A 1 11.34 37.95 -24.16
C MET A 1 10.68 37.51 -22.87
N THR A 2 10.36 36.22 -22.77
CA THR A 2 9.60 35.66 -21.64
C THR A 2 10.46 34.55 -21.05
N LEU A 3 11.16 34.89 -19.97
CA LEU A 3 12.06 34.02 -19.23
C LEU A 3 11.25 32.88 -18.58
N ILE A 4 11.40 31.67 -19.11
CA ILE A 4 10.95 30.44 -18.46
C ILE A 4 11.83 30.26 -17.21
N LYS A 5 11.23 30.43 -16.02
CA LYS A 5 11.85 30.08 -14.73
C LYS A 5 12.06 28.57 -14.67
N LEU A 6 13.33 28.15 -14.64
CA LEU A 6 13.71 26.77 -14.31
C LEU A 6 13.40 26.50 -12.82
N PRO A 7 12.77 25.36 -12.47
CA PRO A 7 12.51 25.00 -11.08
C PRO A 7 13.81 24.69 -10.32
N GLY A 8 13.85 25.07 -9.05
CA GLY A 8 15.02 25.05 -8.19
C GLY A 8 15.68 23.67 -8.05
N ARG A 9 17.02 23.68 -8.02
CA ARG A 9 17.86 22.51 -7.76
C ARG A 9 17.63 21.98 -6.35
N SER A 10 16.84 20.91 -6.20
CA SER A 10 16.90 20.03 -5.03
C SER A 10 18.20 19.24 -5.07
N ASN A 11 18.92 19.13 -3.95
CA ASN A 11 20.11 18.30 -3.84
C ASN A 11 19.75 16.83 -4.18
N VAL A 12 20.27 16.34 -5.30
CA VAL A 12 20.06 14.97 -5.76
C VAL A 12 21.06 14.06 -5.04
N HIS A 13 20.57 13.24 -4.10
CA HIS A 13 21.40 12.18 -3.52
C HIS A 13 21.52 11.01 -4.52
N LEU A 14 22.73 10.48 -4.69
CA LEU A 14 22.99 9.29 -5.50
C LEU A 14 22.31 8.07 -4.87
N THR A 15 21.24 7.56 -5.46
CA THR A 15 20.61 6.30 -5.02
C THR A 15 21.31 5.10 -5.66
N TRP A 16 21.22 3.93 -5.03
CA TRP A 16 21.80 2.69 -5.56
C TRP A 16 21.24 2.33 -6.94
N GLU A 17 19.93 2.47 -7.15
CA GLU A 17 19.30 2.30 -8.47
C GLU A 17 19.85 3.25 -9.53
N MET A 18 20.23 4.47 -9.14
CA MET A 18 20.80 5.45 -10.07
C MET A 18 22.21 5.03 -10.47
N PHE A 19 22.99 4.50 -9.54
CA PHE A 19 24.32 3.96 -9.80
C PHE A 19 24.27 2.78 -10.80
N GLU A 20 23.37 1.82 -10.60
CA GLU A 20 23.18 0.68 -11.52
C GLU A 20 22.86 1.13 -12.95
N ARG A 21 22.01 2.15 -13.10
CA ARG A 21 21.66 2.72 -14.41
C ARG A 21 22.82 3.45 -15.08
N ILE A 22 23.61 4.19 -14.30
CA ILE A 22 24.81 4.88 -14.79
C ILE A 22 25.81 3.86 -15.33
N VAL A 23 26.04 2.76 -14.60
CA VAL A 23 26.93 1.68 -15.03
C VAL A 23 26.43 1.02 -16.32
N ALA A 24 25.13 0.69 -16.38
CA ALA A 24 24.54 0.07 -17.58
C ALA A 24 24.65 0.98 -18.82
N ASP A 25 24.36 2.28 -18.68
CA ASP A 25 24.47 3.25 -19.78
C ASP A 25 25.93 3.44 -20.23
N ALA A 26 26.89 3.47 -19.30
CA ALA A 26 28.32 3.53 -19.61
C ALA A 26 28.81 2.27 -20.35
N MET A 27 28.34 1.08 -19.95
CA MET A 27 28.63 -0.17 -20.66
C MET A 27 28.06 -0.16 -22.08
N MET A 28 26.84 0.36 -22.28
CA MET A 28 26.22 0.44 -23.61
C MET A 28 26.96 1.38 -24.56
N VAL A 29 27.42 2.54 -24.06
CA VAL A 29 28.25 3.46 -24.86
C VAL A 29 29.54 2.77 -25.30
N ASN A 30 30.25 2.11 -24.38
CA ASN A 30 31.46 1.35 -24.71
C ASN A 30 31.20 0.22 -25.71
N LEU A 31 30.14 -0.56 -25.49
CA LEU A 31 29.75 -1.65 -26.38
C LEU A 31 29.44 -1.13 -27.80
N SER A 32 28.78 0.02 -27.91
CA SER A 32 28.45 0.65 -29.19
C SER A 32 29.71 1.04 -29.97
N VAL A 33 30.66 1.68 -29.29
CA VAL A 33 31.92 2.11 -29.90
C VAL A 33 32.77 0.90 -30.30
N ALA A 34 32.91 -0.09 -29.40
CA ALA A 34 33.64 -1.33 -29.69
C ALA A 34 33.04 -2.06 -30.91
N THR A 35 31.71 -2.16 -30.96
CA THR A 35 30.99 -2.79 -32.09
C THR A 35 31.23 -2.03 -33.39
N ALA A 36 31.21 -0.69 -33.37
CA ALA A 36 31.48 0.12 -34.55
C ALA A 36 32.94 -0.04 -35.07
N PHE A 37 33.91 -0.18 -34.16
CA PHE A 37 35.29 -0.47 -34.54
C PHE A 37 35.46 -1.87 -35.12
N VAL A 38 34.84 -2.88 -34.53
CA VAL A 38 34.86 -4.26 -35.06
C VAL A 38 34.20 -4.30 -36.44
N ALA A 39 33.04 -3.67 -36.61
CA ALA A 39 32.35 -3.59 -37.89
C ALA A 39 33.22 -2.91 -38.97
N ARG A 40 33.90 -1.81 -38.63
CA ARG A 40 34.85 -1.15 -39.53
C ARG A 40 36.05 -2.04 -39.85
N PHE A 41 36.62 -2.71 -38.86
CA PHE A 41 37.74 -3.63 -39.05
C PHE A 41 37.37 -4.75 -40.03
N LEU A 42 36.21 -5.39 -39.83
CA LEU A 42 35.70 -6.44 -40.71
C LEU A 42 35.40 -5.92 -42.11
N ALA A 43 34.83 -4.72 -42.25
CA ALA A 43 34.56 -4.12 -43.55
C ALA A 43 35.86 -3.82 -44.33
N LEU A 44 36.87 -3.26 -43.66
CA LEU A 44 38.18 -2.98 -44.28
C LEU A 44 38.92 -4.27 -44.64
N PHE A 45 38.81 -5.29 -43.79
CA PHE A 45 39.35 -6.62 -44.07
C PHE A 45 38.68 -7.22 -45.32
N TRP A 46 37.35 -7.20 -45.38
CA TRP A 46 36.59 -7.78 -46.48
C TRP A 46 36.84 -7.06 -47.82
N LEU A 47 36.79 -5.73 -47.83
CA LEU A 47 37.09 -4.93 -49.03
C LEU A 47 38.49 -5.22 -49.58
N ARG A 48 39.49 -5.31 -48.69
CA ARG A 48 40.88 -5.51 -49.10
C ARG A 48 41.20 -6.96 -49.46
N TRP A 49 40.51 -7.92 -48.85
CA TRP A 49 40.60 -9.33 -49.19
C TRP A 49 40.08 -9.61 -50.61
N ILE A 50 39.04 -8.89 -51.04
CA ILE A 50 38.51 -8.98 -52.41
C ILE A 50 39.51 -8.45 -53.44
N ASP A 51 40.21 -7.35 -53.12
CA ASP A 51 41.17 -6.72 -54.04
C ASP A 51 42.52 -7.47 -54.12
N ASP A 52 43.00 -8.06 -53.03
CA ASP A 52 44.21 -8.89 -53.00
C ASP A 52 44.12 -9.99 -51.93
N PRO A 53 43.99 -11.27 -52.30
CA PRO A 53 43.93 -12.39 -51.36
C PRO A 53 45.21 -12.59 -50.53
N ARG A 54 46.32 -11.91 -50.87
CA ARG A 54 47.61 -11.97 -50.16
C ARG A 54 47.75 -10.86 -49.11
N VAL A 55 46.67 -10.49 -48.44
CA VAL A 55 46.68 -9.49 -47.36
C VAL A 55 47.74 -9.85 -46.32
N SER A 56 48.78 -9.02 -46.18
CA SER A 56 49.86 -9.28 -45.22
C SER A 56 49.36 -9.18 -43.78
N MET A 57 49.82 -10.08 -42.90
CA MET A 57 49.51 -9.99 -41.46
C MET A 57 49.90 -8.63 -40.86
N VAL A 58 50.92 -7.98 -41.43
CA VAL A 58 51.39 -6.64 -41.03
C VAL A 58 50.30 -5.58 -41.26
N PHE A 59 49.58 -5.64 -42.39
CA PHE A 59 48.47 -4.74 -42.65
C PHE A 59 47.33 -4.95 -41.65
N LEU A 60 46.92 -6.20 -41.42
CA LEU A 60 45.87 -6.53 -40.44
C LEU A 60 46.22 -6.07 -39.03
N ALA A 61 47.46 -6.32 -38.59
CA ALA A 61 47.97 -5.87 -37.30
C ALA A 61 47.94 -4.34 -37.19
N SER A 62 48.30 -3.61 -38.24
CA SER A 62 48.25 -2.14 -38.25
C SER A 62 46.83 -1.57 -38.18
N VAL A 63 45.87 -2.14 -38.92
CA VAL A 63 44.47 -1.70 -38.90
C VAL A 63 43.84 -2.02 -37.55
N PHE A 64 44.13 -3.20 -36.99
CA PHE A 64 43.69 -3.59 -35.66
C PHE A 64 44.25 -2.66 -34.59
N SER A 65 45.57 -2.45 -34.57
CA SER A 65 46.26 -1.56 -33.62
C SER A 65 45.70 -0.13 -33.67
N ASN A 66 45.55 0.44 -34.87
CA ASN A 66 44.96 1.76 -35.03
C ASN A 66 43.50 1.83 -34.55
N SER A 67 42.72 0.78 -34.78
CA SER A 67 41.33 0.71 -34.31
C SER A 67 41.27 0.56 -32.78
N PHE A 68 42.15 -0.24 -32.19
CA PHE A 68 42.23 -0.51 -30.76
C PHE A 68 42.68 0.73 -29.97
N PHE A 69 43.75 1.40 -30.40
CA PHE A 69 44.19 2.65 -29.77
C PHE A 69 43.21 3.80 -29.99
N GLY A 70 42.53 3.84 -31.14
CA GLY A 70 41.42 4.76 -31.40
C GLY A 70 40.24 4.53 -30.45
N TYR A 71 39.89 3.27 -30.20
CA TYR A 71 38.87 2.88 -29.21
C TYR A 71 39.26 3.35 -27.80
N LEU A 72 40.45 3.01 -27.31
CA LEU A 72 40.89 3.36 -25.95
C LEU A 72 40.86 4.87 -25.70
N LYS A 73 41.38 5.67 -26.64
CA LYS A 73 41.40 7.13 -26.53
C LYS A 73 40.00 7.74 -26.64
N GLY A 74 39.20 7.28 -27.60
CA GLY A 74 37.86 7.80 -27.80
C GLY A 74 36.90 7.45 -26.66
N ALA A 75 36.94 6.20 -26.16
CA ALA A 75 36.13 5.74 -25.05
C ALA A 75 36.46 6.48 -23.74
N ALA A 76 37.74 6.76 -23.49
CA ALA A 76 38.21 7.47 -22.30
C ALA A 76 37.59 8.87 -22.14
N LEU A 77 37.27 9.56 -23.24
CA LEU A 77 36.56 10.84 -23.18
C LEU A 77 35.05 10.69 -23.36
N LEU A 78 34.60 9.83 -24.29
CA LEU A 78 33.19 9.71 -24.63
C LEU A 78 32.35 9.20 -23.46
N VAL A 79 32.87 8.28 -22.64
CA VAL A 79 32.11 7.68 -21.53
C VAL A 79 31.85 8.69 -20.40
N PRO A 80 32.86 9.41 -19.84
CA PRO A 80 32.62 10.46 -18.86
C PRO A 80 31.69 11.57 -19.39
N LEU A 81 31.87 11.96 -20.66
CA LEU A 81 31.03 12.95 -21.32
C LEU A 81 29.57 12.48 -21.43
N SER A 82 29.36 11.21 -21.80
CA SER A 82 28.03 10.60 -21.88
C SER A 82 27.33 10.62 -20.52
N ILE A 83 28.01 10.19 -19.46
CA ILE A 83 27.45 10.17 -18.09
C ILE A 83 27.04 11.59 -17.67
N SER A 84 27.90 12.57 -17.93
CA SER A 84 27.67 13.98 -17.58
C SER A 84 26.48 14.58 -18.34
N CYS A 85 26.43 14.38 -19.65
CA CYS A 85 25.33 14.86 -20.49
C CYS A 85 24.00 14.16 -20.17
N PHE A 86 24.01 12.85 -19.90
CA PHE A 86 22.82 12.11 -19.48
C PHE A 86 22.34 12.63 -18.11
N TYR A 87 23.24 12.83 -17.16
CA TYR A 87 22.87 13.42 -15.87
C TYR A 87 22.22 14.80 -16.02
N LEU A 88 22.83 15.70 -16.79
CA LEU A 88 22.30 17.06 -17.05
C LEU A 88 20.99 17.07 -17.83
N SER A 89 20.78 16.10 -18.72
CA SER A 89 19.54 15.94 -19.50
C SER A 89 18.39 15.35 -18.67
N GLY A 90 18.60 15.14 -17.37
CA GLY A 90 17.59 14.55 -16.48
C GLY A 90 17.38 13.05 -16.70
N PHE A 91 18.30 12.38 -17.40
CA PHE A 91 18.19 10.98 -17.81
C PHE A 91 18.08 10.03 -16.62
N TYR A 92 18.81 10.35 -15.54
CA TYR A 92 18.86 9.57 -14.32
C TYR A 92 17.92 10.08 -13.22
N THR A 93 17.52 11.34 -13.28
CA THR A 93 16.73 12.01 -12.22
C THR A 93 15.23 12.08 -12.53
N HIS A 94 14.83 12.22 -13.80
CA HIS A 94 13.43 12.47 -14.21
C HIS A 94 12.78 11.29 -14.94
N GLY A 95 13.41 10.11 -14.91
CA GLY A 95 13.03 8.92 -15.71
C GLY A 95 11.64 8.32 -15.44
N LYS A 96 10.86 8.83 -14.48
CA LYS A 96 9.46 8.43 -14.23
C LYS A 96 8.41 9.40 -14.80
N ALA A 97 8.78 10.61 -15.26
CA ALA A 97 7.81 11.67 -15.60
C ALA A 97 7.48 11.86 -17.10
N TYR A 98 8.24 11.27 -18.03
CA TYR A 98 8.00 11.50 -19.47
C TYR A 98 7.08 10.44 -20.12
N ARG A 99 5.91 10.89 -20.61
CA ARG A 99 5.00 10.07 -21.44
C ARG A 99 5.66 9.67 -22.77
N GLY A 100 5.62 8.36 -23.05
CA GLY A 100 5.87 7.68 -24.34
C GLY A 100 6.80 8.40 -25.33
N ARG A 101 6.19 9.18 -26.24
CA ARG A 101 6.83 9.77 -27.42
C ARG A 101 7.88 10.85 -27.09
N HIS A 102 7.70 11.58 -25.99
CA HIS A 102 8.67 12.60 -25.56
C HIS A 102 9.95 11.97 -24.99
N ARG A 103 9.88 10.77 -24.42
CA ARG A 103 11.04 10.11 -23.82
C ARG A 103 12.05 9.65 -24.86
N PHE A 104 11.61 9.16 -26.01
CA PHE A 104 12.50 8.80 -27.12
C PHE A 104 13.23 10.03 -27.66
N LEU A 105 12.54 11.16 -27.83
CA LEU A 105 13.14 12.40 -28.31
C LEU A 105 14.18 12.96 -27.33
N VAL A 106 13.92 12.87 -26.02
CA VAL A 106 14.90 13.24 -24.99
C VAL A 106 16.11 12.31 -25.04
N ILE A 107 15.90 11.00 -25.26
CA ILE A 107 16.99 10.03 -25.38
C ILE A 107 17.85 10.27 -26.61
N ALA A 108 17.22 10.37 -27.77
CA ALA A 108 17.89 10.66 -29.03
C ALA A 108 18.60 12.03 -28.98
N GLY A 109 17.97 13.04 -28.38
CA GLY A 109 18.56 14.37 -28.19
C GLY A 109 19.80 14.35 -27.30
N ALA A 110 19.75 13.68 -26.15
CA ALA A 110 20.88 13.59 -25.22
C ALA A 110 22.07 12.81 -25.83
N VAL A 111 21.80 11.67 -26.48
CA VAL A 111 22.84 10.90 -27.18
C VAL A 111 23.43 11.72 -28.33
N SER A 112 22.61 12.42 -29.11
CA SER A 112 23.11 13.26 -30.22
C SER A 112 23.96 14.42 -29.71
N ALA A 113 23.56 15.07 -28.61
CA ALA A 113 24.36 16.13 -27.99
C ALA A 113 25.74 15.63 -27.55
N VAL A 114 25.82 14.43 -26.95
CA VAL A 114 27.10 13.80 -26.57
C VAL A 114 28.00 13.62 -27.78
N TYR A 115 27.51 13.03 -28.86
CA TYR A 115 28.31 12.76 -30.05
C TYR A 115 28.71 14.03 -30.81
N LEU A 116 27.86 15.07 -30.79
CA LEU A 116 28.18 16.39 -31.34
C LEU A 116 29.26 17.11 -30.53
N ILE A 117 29.14 17.13 -29.20
CA ILE A 117 30.15 17.73 -28.31
C ILE A 117 31.48 16.97 -28.43
N PHE A 118 31.42 15.64 -28.46
CA PHE A 118 32.60 14.81 -28.68
C PHE A 118 33.25 15.06 -30.04
N GLY A 119 32.45 15.16 -31.11
CA GLY A 119 32.94 15.45 -32.46
C GLY A 119 33.57 16.84 -32.57
N ALA A 120 32.96 17.86 -31.95
CA ALA A 120 33.50 19.21 -31.88
C ALA A 120 34.82 19.25 -31.09
N ALA A 121 34.89 18.55 -29.95
CA ALA A 121 36.13 18.42 -29.18
C ALA A 121 37.23 17.71 -29.98
N ALA A 122 36.90 16.60 -30.65
CA ALA A 122 37.85 15.88 -31.50
C ALA A 122 38.38 16.76 -32.66
N PHE A 123 37.51 17.58 -33.26
CA PHE A 123 37.87 18.51 -34.32
C PHE A 123 38.81 19.63 -33.82
N LEU A 124 38.51 20.22 -32.66
CA LEU A 124 39.27 21.34 -32.09
C LEU A 124 40.62 20.92 -31.50
N PHE A 125 40.69 19.76 -30.83
CA PHE A 125 41.84 19.41 -30.00
C PHE A 125 42.83 18.43 -30.64
N SER A 126 42.54 17.81 -31.79
CA SER A 126 43.33 16.64 -32.21
C SER A 126 43.70 16.51 -33.67
N GLY A 127 43.34 17.48 -34.51
CA GLY A 127 43.64 17.44 -35.94
C GLY A 127 43.03 16.23 -36.66
N PRO A 128 43.16 16.13 -37.99
CA PRO A 128 42.40 15.18 -38.83
C PRO A 128 42.74 13.69 -38.64
N LYS A 129 43.59 13.28 -37.68
CA LYS A 129 44.19 11.95 -37.65
C LYS A 129 43.83 11.01 -36.49
N TYR A 130 43.22 11.44 -35.37
CA TYR A 130 43.49 10.69 -34.12
C TYR A 130 42.34 10.18 -33.24
N TRP A 131 41.06 10.33 -33.59
CA TRP A 131 40.00 9.99 -32.63
C TRP A 131 39.07 8.91 -33.15
N PHE A 132 38.10 9.26 -33.98
CA PHE A 132 37.30 8.28 -34.72
C PHE A 132 37.40 8.55 -36.21
N ALA A 133 37.45 7.47 -37.00
CA ALA A 133 37.13 7.64 -38.40
C ALA A 133 35.64 8.01 -38.53
N PRO A 134 35.24 8.85 -39.52
CA PRO A 134 33.86 9.32 -39.65
C PRO A 134 32.81 8.21 -39.65
N SER A 135 33.14 7.06 -40.26
CA SER A 135 32.26 5.88 -40.27
C SER A 135 32.07 5.25 -38.89
N VAL A 136 33.09 5.25 -38.03
CA VAL A 136 33.01 4.72 -36.66
C VAL A 136 32.21 5.68 -35.80
N TRP A 137 32.42 6.99 -35.95
CA TRP A 137 31.66 8.00 -35.22
C TRP A 137 30.16 7.90 -35.52
N LEU A 138 29.79 7.86 -36.80
CA LEU A 138 28.39 7.76 -37.22
C LEU A 138 27.75 6.43 -36.78
N ALA A 139 28.46 5.30 -36.96
CA ALA A 139 27.98 3.99 -36.54
C ALA A 139 27.83 3.91 -35.01
N SER A 140 28.77 4.45 -34.24
CA SER A 140 28.72 4.46 -32.78
C SER A 140 27.54 5.30 -32.28
N TRP A 141 27.27 6.45 -32.90
CA TRP A 141 26.12 7.29 -32.57
C TRP A 141 24.80 6.54 -32.78
N ILE A 142 24.61 5.94 -33.96
CA ILE A 142 23.40 5.18 -34.30
C ILE A 142 23.21 3.99 -33.35
N LEU A 143 24.27 3.21 -33.11
CA LEU A 143 24.24 2.05 -32.22
C LEU A 143 23.96 2.45 -30.76
N THR A 144 24.54 3.54 -30.29
CA THR A 144 24.29 4.04 -28.92
C THR A 144 22.83 4.49 -28.78
N ALA A 145 22.32 5.25 -29.75
CA ALA A 145 20.92 5.69 -29.74
C ALA A 145 19.96 4.48 -29.77
N ALA A 146 20.29 3.46 -30.57
CA ALA A 146 19.49 2.24 -30.68
C ALA A 146 19.55 1.37 -29.42
N LEU A 147 20.71 1.10 -28.83
CA LEU A 147 20.86 0.25 -27.66
C LEU A 147 20.26 0.89 -26.40
N VAL A 148 20.54 2.17 -26.17
CA VAL A 148 20.03 2.93 -25.00
C VAL A 148 18.51 3.11 -25.08
N SER A 149 17.95 3.26 -26.28
CA SER A 149 16.49 3.29 -26.50
C SER A 149 15.88 1.90 -26.43
N GLY A 150 16.51 0.92 -27.06
CA GLY A 150 16.07 -0.46 -27.20
C GLY A 150 15.98 -1.18 -25.86
N LEU A 151 16.96 -1.02 -24.96
CA LEU A 151 16.92 -1.59 -23.61
C LEU A 151 15.71 -1.08 -22.81
N ARG A 152 15.30 0.16 -23.02
CA ARG A 152 14.15 0.77 -22.31
C ARG A 152 12.82 0.36 -22.91
N VAL A 153 12.78 0.13 -24.21
CA VAL A 153 11.64 -0.51 -24.87
C VAL A 153 11.54 -1.96 -24.43
N TRP A 154 12.65 -2.69 -24.36
CA TRP A 154 12.73 -4.07 -23.90
C TRP A 154 12.32 -4.21 -22.44
N ALA A 155 12.83 -3.39 -21.52
CA ALA A 155 12.41 -3.40 -20.13
C ALA A 155 10.90 -3.17 -19.96
N ARG A 156 10.31 -2.31 -20.82
CA ARG A 156 8.85 -2.11 -20.86
C ARG A 156 8.10 -3.28 -21.45
N LEU A 157 8.59 -3.84 -22.56
CA LEU A 157 7.99 -5.01 -23.19
C LEU A 157 8.05 -6.20 -22.23
N TRP A 158 9.18 -6.43 -21.57
CA TRP A 158 9.38 -7.43 -20.52
C TRP A 158 8.45 -7.21 -19.33
N GLN A 159 8.33 -5.99 -18.83
CA GLN A 159 7.34 -5.68 -17.78
C GLN A 159 5.92 -5.95 -18.28
N ALA A 160 5.57 -5.57 -19.51
CA ALA A 160 4.25 -5.82 -20.07
C ALA A 160 3.97 -7.30 -20.30
N THR A 161 4.96 -8.10 -20.73
CA THR A 161 4.82 -9.54 -20.99
C THR A 161 4.84 -10.36 -19.71
N VAL A 162 5.71 -10.07 -18.75
CA VAL A 162 5.72 -10.75 -17.43
C VAL A 162 4.43 -10.43 -16.65
N TRP A 163 3.90 -9.21 -16.77
CA TRP A 163 2.59 -8.88 -16.21
C TRP A 163 1.42 -9.46 -17.01
N ALA A 164 1.59 -9.69 -18.31
CA ALA A 164 0.62 -10.42 -19.12
C ALA A 164 0.57 -11.91 -18.77
N GLU A 165 1.70 -12.53 -18.41
CA GLU A 165 1.74 -13.89 -17.83
C GLU A 165 1.04 -13.95 -16.47
N ALA A 166 1.17 -12.91 -15.63
CA ALA A 166 0.37 -12.80 -14.40
C ALA A 166 -1.14 -12.72 -14.69
N LYS A 167 -1.55 -12.08 -15.80
CA LYS A 167 -2.94 -12.02 -16.31
C LYS A 167 -3.41 -13.31 -16.99
N PHE A 168 -2.51 -14.17 -17.46
CA PHE A 168 -2.83 -15.44 -18.13
C PHE A 168 -3.02 -16.61 -17.16
N ARG A 169 -3.10 -16.33 -15.84
CA ARG A 169 -3.79 -17.23 -14.91
C ARG A 169 -5.28 -17.17 -15.26
N GLY A 170 -5.72 -18.13 -16.06
CA GLY A 170 -7.07 -18.23 -16.61
C GLY A 170 -8.18 -18.10 -15.59
N LYS A 171 -9.44 -18.05 -16.08
CA LYS A 171 -10.68 -17.99 -15.28
C LYS A 171 -10.47 -18.70 -13.94
N PRO A 172 -10.61 -18.02 -12.81
CA PRO A 172 -10.29 -18.66 -11.55
C PRO A 172 -11.23 -19.84 -11.33
N LYS A 173 -10.69 -21.05 -11.43
CA LYS A 173 -11.26 -22.19 -10.71
C LYS A 173 -11.34 -21.72 -9.27
N THR A 174 -12.52 -21.79 -8.67
CA THR A 174 -12.80 -21.47 -7.26
C THR A 174 -11.65 -21.99 -6.40
N ARG A 175 -10.68 -21.11 -6.08
CA ARG A 175 -9.53 -21.51 -5.29
C ARG A 175 -10.04 -21.64 -3.87
N THR A 176 -9.86 -22.81 -3.27
CA THR A 176 -9.97 -22.95 -1.82
C THR A 176 -9.03 -21.94 -1.18
N ILE A 177 -9.58 -21.01 -0.41
CA ILE A 177 -8.81 -20.01 0.34
C ILE A 177 -8.00 -20.77 1.38
N ARG A 178 -6.67 -20.68 1.32
CA ARG A 178 -5.76 -21.26 2.32
C ARG A 178 -4.89 -20.20 2.96
N ASN A 179 -4.46 -19.21 2.18
CA ASN A 179 -3.58 -18.13 2.63
C ASN A 179 -4.36 -16.82 2.75
N VAL A 180 -4.42 -16.28 3.97
CA VAL A 180 -5.15 -15.04 4.29
C VAL A 180 -4.18 -13.97 4.75
N LEU A 181 -4.14 -12.85 4.03
CA LEU A 181 -3.44 -11.65 4.46
C LEU A 181 -4.37 -10.82 5.37
N VAL A 182 -3.95 -10.61 6.62
CA VAL A 182 -4.66 -9.75 7.58
C VAL A 182 -3.85 -8.46 7.78
N ILE A 183 -4.31 -7.37 7.18
CA ILE A 183 -3.70 -6.05 7.36
C ILE A 183 -4.30 -5.40 8.59
N GLY A 184 -3.47 -4.95 9.54
CA GLY A 184 -3.92 -4.51 10.87
C GLY A 184 -4.12 -5.67 11.85
N GLY A 185 -3.38 -6.78 11.66
CA GLY A 185 -3.51 -8.01 12.44
C GLY A 185 -3.04 -7.90 13.89
N ALA A 186 -2.22 -6.90 14.26
CA ALA A 186 -1.84 -6.67 15.66
C ALA A 186 -2.92 -5.91 16.46
N GLY A 187 -3.89 -5.33 15.75
CA GLY A 187 -4.94 -4.51 16.34
C GLY A 187 -6.01 -5.29 17.13
N TYR A 188 -7.02 -4.55 17.59
CA TYR A 188 -8.09 -5.06 18.46
C TYR A 188 -8.91 -6.19 17.83
N ILE A 189 -9.40 -6.02 16.60
CA ILE A 189 -10.11 -7.11 15.88
C ILE A 189 -9.10 -8.10 15.31
N GLY A 190 -8.01 -7.59 14.73
CA GLY A 190 -6.99 -8.37 14.01
C GLY A 190 -6.40 -9.48 14.86
N SER A 191 -5.98 -9.18 16.08
CA SER A 191 -5.36 -10.16 16.97
C SER A 191 -6.31 -11.32 17.33
N THR A 192 -7.60 -11.03 17.45
CA THR A 192 -8.64 -12.04 17.67
C THR A 192 -8.92 -12.84 16.39
N LEU A 193 -8.97 -12.18 15.23
CA LEU A 193 -9.18 -12.82 13.92
C LEU A 193 -8.05 -13.79 13.58
N THR A 194 -6.79 -13.33 13.67
CA THR A 194 -5.59 -14.13 13.35
C THR A 194 -5.58 -15.45 14.11
N ARG A 195 -5.87 -15.42 15.42
CA ARG A 195 -5.98 -16.64 16.24
C ARG A 195 -7.08 -17.59 15.74
N LYS A 196 -8.25 -17.05 15.38
CA LYS A 196 -9.38 -17.87 14.90
C LYS A 196 -9.09 -18.48 13.52
N LEU A 197 -8.45 -17.74 12.62
CA LEU A 197 -8.02 -18.25 11.32
C LEU A 197 -6.98 -19.37 11.46
N LEU A 198 -5.94 -19.17 12.27
CA LEU A 198 -4.93 -20.20 12.52
C LEU A 198 -5.54 -21.47 13.13
N ARG A 199 -6.48 -21.33 14.09
CA ARG A 199 -7.23 -22.47 14.67
C ARG A 199 -8.08 -23.23 13.65
N LYS A 200 -8.53 -22.56 12.58
CA LYS A 200 -9.26 -23.16 11.46
C LYS A 200 -8.34 -23.77 10.39
N GLY A 201 -7.02 -23.69 10.57
CA GLY A 201 -6.04 -24.28 9.64
C GLY A 201 -5.66 -23.39 8.46
N TYR A 202 -6.02 -22.10 8.49
CA TYR A 202 -5.52 -21.15 7.50
C TYR A 202 -4.04 -20.82 7.76
N HIS A 203 -3.30 -20.56 6.69
CA HIS A 203 -2.04 -19.82 6.76
C HIS A 203 -2.37 -18.33 6.81
N VAL A 204 -1.81 -17.62 7.79
CA VAL A 204 -2.12 -16.22 8.05
C VAL A 204 -0.85 -15.40 8.01
N THR A 205 -0.77 -14.49 7.04
CA THR A 205 0.25 -13.46 6.99
C THR A 205 -0.36 -12.18 7.59
N VAL A 206 0.31 -11.56 8.55
CA VAL A 206 -0.10 -10.27 9.11
C VAL A 206 0.82 -9.18 8.60
N LEU A 207 0.23 -8.10 8.07
CA LEU A 207 0.93 -6.85 7.79
C LEU A 207 0.48 -5.80 8.82
N ASP A 208 1.41 -5.32 9.64
CA ASP A 208 1.13 -4.29 10.64
C ASP A 208 2.34 -3.40 10.90
N ALA A 209 2.08 -2.12 11.16
CA ALA A 209 3.10 -1.12 11.50
C ALA A 209 3.48 -1.15 13.00
N LEU A 210 2.70 -1.86 13.83
CA LEU A 210 2.84 -1.94 15.29
C LEU A 210 2.72 -0.58 15.97
N VAL A 211 1.88 0.31 15.43
CA VAL A 211 1.60 1.64 16.02
C VAL A 211 1.12 1.52 17.47
N TYR A 212 0.42 0.44 17.80
CA TYR A 212 -0.11 0.16 19.13
C TYR A 212 0.63 -0.98 19.85
N GLY A 213 1.87 -1.27 19.45
CA GLY A 213 2.65 -2.40 19.96
C GLY A 213 2.27 -3.74 19.36
N ASP A 214 2.91 -4.81 19.84
CA ASP A 214 2.77 -6.16 19.30
C ASP A 214 2.24 -7.20 20.31
N ASP A 215 1.85 -6.77 21.52
CA ASP A 215 1.25 -7.60 22.58
C ASP A 215 0.17 -8.56 22.03
N GLY A 216 -0.63 -8.07 21.08
CA GLY A 216 -1.69 -8.85 20.44
C GLY A 216 -1.21 -10.04 19.61
N LEU A 217 0.08 -10.12 19.24
CA LEU A 217 0.65 -11.15 18.37
C LEU A 217 1.76 -11.98 19.02
N GLN A 218 2.29 -11.57 20.18
CA GLN A 218 3.50 -12.18 20.77
C GLN A 218 3.43 -13.72 20.85
N GLU A 219 2.30 -14.29 21.29
CA GLU A 219 2.11 -15.75 21.39
C GLU A 219 2.07 -16.50 20.04
N LEU A 220 1.97 -15.76 18.92
CA LEU A 220 1.83 -16.33 17.58
C LEU A 220 3.16 -16.41 16.85
N TYR A 221 4.18 -15.65 17.26
CA TYR A 221 5.50 -15.72 16.64
C TYR A 221 6.07 -17.15 16.70
N GLY A 222 6.58 -17.63 15.56
CA GLY A 222 7.10 -18.99 15.42
C GLY A 222 6.02 -20.08 15.32
N ARG A 223 4.73 -19.76 15.40
CA ARG A 223 3.66 -20.74 15.24
C ARG A 223 3.55 -21.20 13.78
N PRO A 224 3.41 -22.51 13.51
CA PRO A 224 3.20 -23.01 12.15
C PRO A 224 1.99 -22.34 11.49
N GLY A 225 2.18 -21.91 10.24
CA GLY A 225 1.16 -21.22 9.45
C GLY A 225 0.97 -19.74 9.78
N PHE A 226 1.74 -19.16 10.70
CA PHE A 226 1.74 -17.72 10.97
C PHE A 226 2.98 -17.05 10.40
N GLU A 227 2.78 -15.94 9.70
CA GLU A 227 3.84 -15.07 9.20
C GLU A 227 3.53 -13.62 9.60
N PHE A 228 4.57 -12.87 9.96
CA PHE A 228 4.44 -11.46 10.30
C PHE A 228 5.37 -10.60 9.46
N ILE A 229 4.80 -9.56 8.84
CA ILE A 229 5.49 -8.54 8.07
C ILE A 229 5.28 -7.21 8.81
N LYS A 230 6.34 -6.73 9.46
CA LYS A 230 6.35 -5.38 10.04
C LYS A 230 6.48 -4.36 8.92
N GLY A 231 5.47 -3.51 8.75
CA GLY A 231 5.53 -2.45 7.76
C GLY A 231 4.27 -1.58 7.67
N ASP A 232 4.41 -0.46 6.97
CA ASP A 232 3.33 0.49 6.76
C ASP A 232 2.51 0.12 5.52
N LEU A 233 1.19 0.06 5.69
CA LEU A 233 0.22 -0.26 4.63
C LEU A 233 0.17 0.78 3.48
N ARG A 234 0.79 1.96 3.66
CA ARG A 234 0.99 2.97 2.61
C ARG A 234 2.19 2.66 1.71
N ASN A 235 3.07 1.74 2.11
CA ASN A 235 4.22 1.34 1.31
C ASN A 235 3.82 0.26 0.29
N ILE A 236 3.86 0.60 -0.99
CA ILE A 236 3.48 -0.30 -2.07
C ILE A 236 4.37 -1.55 -2.16
N GLU A 237 5.67 -1.44 -1.90
CA GLU A 237 6.60 -2.57 -1.96
C GLU A 237 6.26 -3.58 -0.86
N THR A 238 6.01 -3.09 0.35
CA THR A 238 5.57 -3.92 1.48
C THR A 238 4.22 -4.59 1.19
N VAL A 239 3.25 -3.85 0.64
CA VAL A 239 1.94 -4.38 0.28
C VAL A 239 2.05 -5.45 -0.82
N VAL A 240 2.84 -5.21 -1.86
CA VAL A 240 3.09 -6.19 -2.93
C VAL A 240 3.74 -7.45 -2.38
N HIS A 241 4.73 -7.32 -1.49
CA HIS A 241 5.36 -8.46 -0.84
C HIS A 241 4.34 -9.26 -0.01
N ALA A 242 3.54 -8.60 0.81
CA ALA A 242 2.52 -9.25 1.62
C ALA A 242 1.42 -9.94 0.81
N LEU A 243 1.13 -9.45 -0.41
CA LEU A 243 0.16 -10.04 -1.32
C LEU A 243 0.70 -11.27 -2.09
N GLN A 244 2.01 -11.56 -2.01
CA GLN A 244 2.58 -12.74 -2.65
C GLN A 244 1.92 -14.00 -2.04
N HIS A 245 1.44 -14.89 -2.90
CA HIS A 245 0.79 -16.15 -2.51
C HIS A 245 -0.49 -16.01 -1.64
N THR A 246 -1.08 -14.81 -1.58
CA THR A 246 -2.33 -14.56 -0.85
C THR A 246 -3.55 -14.98 -1.68
N ASP A 247 -4.49 -15.70 -1.07
CA ASP A 247 -5.79 -16.05 -1.69
C ASP A 247 -6.88 -15.04 -1.34
N ALA A 248 -6.82 -14.49 -0.12
CA ALA A 248 -7.80 -13.55 0.42
C ALA A 248 -7.15 -12.47 1.28
N VAL A 249 -7.70 -11.25 1.23
CA VAL A 249 -7.27 -10.14 2.08
C VAL A 249 -8.39 -9.77 3.05
N VAL A 250 -8.03 -9.55 4.31
CA VAL A 250 -8.88 -8.90 5.32
C VAL A 250 -8.24 -7.56 5.70
N GLN A 251 -8.86 -6.47 5.26
CA GLN A 251 -8.38 -5.11 5.49
C GLN A 251 -8.98 -4.54 6.78
N LEU A 252 -8.21 -4.61 7.87
CA LEU A 252 -8.55 -4.01 9.18
C LEU A 252 -7.70 -2.77 9.48
N GLY A 253 -6.53 -2.63 8.82
CA GLY A 253 -5.59 -1.53 9.02
C GLY A 253 -6.22 -0.18 8.72
N ALA A 254 -6.34 0.65 9.76
CA ALA A 254 -6.89 2.00 9.72
C ALA A 254 -6.51 2.74 11.02
N LEU A 255 -6.50 4.07 10.98
CA LEU A 255 -6.71 4.88 12.17
C LEU A 255 -8.18 4.83 12.55
N VAL A 256 -8.46 4.53 13.82
CA VAL A 256 -9.83 4.25 14.31
C VAL A 256 -10.14 5.09 15.53
N GLY A 257 -11.31 5.73 15.50
CA GLY A 257 -11.83 6.61 16.54
C GLY A 257 -11.90 8.05 16.05
N ASP A 258 -13.03 8.72 16.28
CA ASP A 258 -13.24 10.09 15.79
C ASP A 258 -12.20 11.07 16.35
N PRO A 259 -11.87 11.06 17.67
CA PRO A 259 -10.82 11.93 18.21
C PRO A 259 -9.45 11.63 17.61
N ALA A 260 -9.09 10.35 17.47
CA ALA A 260 -7.82 9.92 16.90
C ALA A 260 -7.65 10.37 15.45
N CYS A 261 -8.70 10.29 14.65
CA CYS A 261 -8.69 10.69 13.24
C CYS A 261 -8.63 12.22 13.07
N ALA A 262 -9.25 12.97 14.00
CA ALA A 262 -9.27 14.43 13.97
C ALA A 262 -7.91 15.08 14.28
N LEU A 263 -6.96 14.34 14.90
CA LEU A 263 -5.61 14.83 15.17
C LEU A 263 -4.85 15.22 13.89
N ASN A 264 -5.02 14.45 12.81
CA ASN A 264 -4.34 14.72 11.54
C ASN A 264 -5.17 14.21 10.36
N GLU A 265 -5.87 15.13 9.70
CA GLU A 265 -6.80 14.78 8.62
C GLU A 265 -6.09 14.17 7.41
N LYS A 266 -4.93 14.71 7.05
CA LYS A 266 -4.13 14.25 5.91
C LYS A 266 -3.68 12.81 6.13
N LEU A 267 -3.10 12.54 7.30
CA LEU A 267 -2.66 11.20 7.67
C LEU A 267 -3.83 10.21 7.69
N THR A 268 -4.97 10.60 8.28
CA THR A 268 -6.18 9.79 8.29
C THR A 268 -6.64 9.45 6.88
N THR A 269 -6.65 10.43 5.97
CA THR A 269 -7.02 10.21 4.57
C THR A 269 -6.02 9.29 3.86
N GLU A 270 -4.72 9.47 4.09
CA GLU A 270 -3.68 8.61 3.53
C GLU A 270 -3.83 7.15 3.98
N ILE A 271 -4.03 6.91 5.28
CA ILE A 271 -4.11 5.56 5.86
C ILE A 271 -5.48 4.92 5.57
N ASN A 272 -6.58 5.61 5.85
CA ASN A 272 -7.91 4.99 5.82
C ASN A 272 -8.44 4.84 4.40
N LEU A 273 -8.17 5.80 3.51
CA LEU A 273 -8.72 5.82 2.16
C LEU A 273 -7.67 5.47 1.10
N LEU A 274 -6.60 6.27 0.98
CA LEU A 274 -5.67 6.13 -0.15
C LEU A 274 -4.94 4.78 -0.12
N ALA A 275 -4.53 4.33 1.07
CA ALA A 275 -3.90 3.03 1.20
C ALA A 275 -4.89 1.88 1.03
N THR A 276 -6.14 1.99 1.51
CA THR A 276 -7.18 0.99 1.23
C THR A 276 -7.39 0.82 -0.27
N ARG A 277 -7.46 1.93 -1.02
CA ARG A 277 -7.54 1.92 -2.48
C ARG A 277 -6.33 1.24 -3.11
N LEU A 278 -5.12 1.65 -2.71
CA LEU A 278 -3.85 1.08 -3.19
C LEU A 278 -3.83 -0.45 -3.00
N ILE A 279 -4.16 -0.92 -1.80
CA ILE A 279 -4.17 -2.34 -1.45
C ILE A 279 -5.21 -3.08 -2.28
N ALA A 280 -6.42 -2.55 -2.45
CA ALA A 280 -7.46 -3.21 -3.24
C ALA A 280 -7.08 -3.31 -4.72
N GLU A 281 -6.58 -2.22 -5.32
CA GLU A 281 -6.11 -2.21 -6.71
C GLU A 281 -4.92 -3.18 -6.91
N THR A 282 -3.99 -3.22 -5.95
CA THR A 282 -2.83 -4.13 -6.00
C THR A 282 -3.26 -5.58 -5.81
N ALA A 283 -4.12 -5.88 -4.85
CA ALA A 283 -4.67 -7.22 -4.60
C ALA A 283 -5.37 -7.76 -5.85
N ARG A 284 -6.20 -6.93 -6.50
CA ARG A 284 -6.82 -7.26 -7.79
C ARG A 284 -5.76 -7.53 -8.87
N GLY A 285 -4.72 -6.71 -8.95
CA GLY A 285 -3.60 -6.89 -9.89
C GLY A 285 -2.81 -8.19 -9.65
N CYS A 286 -2.68 -8.62 -8.40
CA CYS A 286 -2.05 -9.88 -8.01
C CYS A 286 -2.96 -11.12 -8.17
N GLY A 287 -4.21 -10.94 -8.58
CA GLY A 287 -5.18 -12.02 -8.78
C GLY A 287 -5.83 -12.54 -7.49
N VAL A 288 -5.78 -11.75 -6.40
CA VAL A 288 -6.58 -12.02 -5.19
C VAL A 288 -8.05 -11.84 -5.55
N GLN A 289 -8.87 -12.85 -5.24
CA GLN A 289 -10.31 -12.78 -5.53
C GLN A 289 -11.12 -12.29 -4.34
N ARG A 290 -10.76 -12.68 -3.12
CA ARG A 290 -11.57 -12.38 -1.93
C ARG A 290 -10.97 -11.19 -1.19
N PHE A 291 -11.75 -10.12 -1.01
CA PHE A 291 -11.31 -8.93 -0.29
C PHE A 291 -12.38 -8.52 0.72
N VAL A 292 -12.12 -8.69 2.02
CA VAL A 292 -13.08 -8.34 3.08
C VAL A 292 -12.62 -7.08 3.77
N PHE A 293 -13.46 -6.04 3.77
CA PHE A 293 -13.15 -4.73 4.34
C PHE A 293 -13.98 -4.45 5.59
N ALA A 294 -13.31 -4.02 6.66
CA ALA A 294 -13.99 -3.56 7.87
C ALA A 294 -14.36 -2.08 7.78
N SER A 295 -15.65 -1.83 7.58
CA SER A 295 -16.28 -0.51 7.70
C SER A 295 -17.00 -0.37 9.06
N THR A 296 -17.90 0.59 9.19
CA THR A 296 -18.58 0.95 10.44
C THR A 296 -20.03 1.36 10.21
N CYS A 297 -20.91 1.09 11.17
CA CYS A 297 -22.25 1.68 11.19
C CYS A 297 -22.23 3.21 11.41
N SER A 298 -21.11 3.80 11.83
CA SER A 298 -21.00 5.26 11.97
C SER A 298 -21.20 6.03 10.66
N VAL A 299 -21.17 5.35 9.50
CA VAL A 299 -21.50 5.96 8.21
C VAL A 299 -22.94 6.44 8.12
N TYR A 300 -23.85 5.91 8.93
CA TYR A 300 -25.25 6.36 8.96
C TYR A 300 -25.42 7.70 9.68
N GLY A 301 -24.55 8.04 10.63
CA GLY A 301 -24.59 9.32 11.34
C GLY A 301 -25.61 9.39 12.46
N ALA A 302 -26.70 10.13 12.25
CA ALA A 302 -27.79 10.28 13.20
C ALA A 302 -29.13 10.08 12.48
N ALA A 303 -29.95 9.15 12.97
CA ALA A 303 -31.27 8.83 12.47
C ALA A 303 -32.10 8.15 13.58
N ASP A 304 -33.39 8.48 13.63
CA ASP A 304 -34.30 7.87 14.61
C ASP A 304 -34.89 6.54 14.13
N GLU A 305 -34.90 6.28 12.83
CA GLU A 305 -35.43 5.05 12.25
C GLU A 305 -34.47 3.85 12.40
N MET A 306 -34.98 2.65 12.14
CA MET A 306 -34.16 1.45 12.03
C MET A 306 -33.46 1.43 10.68
N LEU A 307 -32.13 1.50 10.67
CA LEU A 307 -31.33 1.64 9.47
C LEU A 307 -30.93 0.27 8.89
N SER A 308 -30.97 0.15 7.57
CA SER A 308 -30.47 -1.01 6.82
C SER A 308 -29.37 -0.58 5.86
N GLU A 309 -28.76 -1.53 5.15
CA GLU A 309 -27.76 -1.23 4.12
C GLU A 309 -28.32 -0.39 2.95
N LYS A 310 -29.65 -0.31 2.82
CA LYS A 310 -30.35 0.54 1.83
C LYS A 310 -30.63 1.96 2.35
N SER A 311 -30.47 2.21 3.65
CA SER A 311 -30.72 3.53 4.24
C SER A 311 -29.65 4.53 3.81
N ALA A 312 -30.02 5.82 3.81
CA ALA A 312 -29.09 6.89 3.50
C ALA A 312 -27.94 6.96 4.52
N THR A 313 -26.74 7.31 4.03
CA THR A 313 -25.54 7.49 4.87
C THR A 313 -25.28 8.98 5.08
N ASN A 314 -25.05 9.40 6.32
CA ASN A 314 -24.72 10.77 6.69
C ASN A 314 -23.53 10.80 7.69
N PRO A 315 -22.30 10.51 7.26
CA PRO A 315 -21.16 10.39 8.17
C PRO A 315 -20.88 11.72 8.89
N LEU A 316 -20.83 11.67 10.24
CA LEU A 316 -20.63 12.86 11.09
C LEU A 316 -19.16 13.07 11.52
N SER A 317 -18.24 12.26 11.04
CA SER A 317 -16.81 12.35 11.38
C SER A 317 -15.92 12.03 10.18
N LEU A 318 -14.66 12.48 10.24
CA LEU A 318 -13.66 12.13 9.24
C LEU A 318 -13.43 10.61 9.17
N TYR A 319 -13.47 9.92 10.30
CA TYR A 319 -13.38 8.47 10.36
C TYR A 319 -14.52 7.81 9.56
N ALA A 320 -15.78 8.19 9.82
CA ALA A 320 -16.93 7.66 9.10
C ALA A 320 -16.90 8.00 7.61
N LYS A 321 -16.48 9.24 7.27
CA LYS A 321 -16.35 9.70 5.88
C LYS A 321 -15.32 8.89 5.10
N THR A 322 -14.11 8.70 5.65
CA THR A 322 -13.06 7.91 4.98
C THR A 322 -13.43 6.44 4.82
N LYS A 323 -14.18 5.87 5.78
CA LYS A 323 -14.75 4.52 5.63
C LYS A 323 -15.77 4.46 4.51
N LEU A 324 -16.74 5.38 4.46
CA LEU A 324 -17.74 5.42 3.39
C LEU A 324 -17.11 5.62 1.99
N GLU A 325 -16.11 6.49 1.88
CA GLU A 325 -15.37 6.69 0.63
C GLU A 325 -14.61 5.42 0.21
N SER A 326 -14.05 4.69 1.17
CA SER A 326 -13.42 3.38 0.90
C SER A 326 -14.42 2.34 0.44
N GLU A 327 -15.65 2.31 0.99
CA GLU A 327 -16.72 1.43 0.51
C GLU A 327 -16.99 1.67 -0.97
N ARG A 328 -17.15 2.93 -1.38
CA ARG A 328 -17.41 3.31 -2.78
C ARG A 328 -16.30 2.83 -3.71
N VAL A 329 -15.04 3.14 -3.36
CA VAL A 329 -13.87 2.69 -4.13
C VAL A 329 -13.86 1.17 -4.29
N LEU A 330 -14.13 0.43 -3.21
CA LEU A 330 -14.14 -1.03 -3.25
C LEU A 330 -15.28 -1.55 -4.12
N MET A 331 -16.49 -1.00 -3.99
CA MET A 331 -17.62 -1.41 -4.82
C MET A 331 -17.36 -1.16 -6.31
N ASP A 332 -16.72 -0.04 -6.66
CA ASP A 332 -16.34 0.28 -8.05
C ASP A 332 -15.29 -0.68 -8.63
N LEU A 333 -14.50 -1.35 -7.77
CA LEU A 333 -13.51 -2.35 -8.18
C LEU A 333 -14.11 -3.76 -8.33
N SER A 334 -15.35 -3.97 -7.88
CA SER A 334 -16.03 -5.26 -7.91
C SER A 334 -16.17 -5.79 -9.34
N SER A 335 -15.84 -7.06 -9.54
CA SER A 335 -15.92 -7.75 -10.83
C SER A 335 -15.97 -9.26 -10.64
N ASP A 336 -16.09 -10.03 -11.72
CA ASP A 336 -16.02 -11.49 -11.65
C ASP A 336 -14.71 -12.03 -11.07
N ASN A 337 -13.62 -11.27 -11.20
CA ASN A 337 -12.29 -11.66 -10.75
C ASN A 337 -11.87 -10.98 -9.44
N PHE A 338 -12.69 -10.08 -8.90
CA PHE A 338 -12.41 -9.37 -7.65
C PHE A 338 -13.70 -9.15 -6.88
N SER A 339 -13.81 -9.82 -5.74
CA SER A 339 -15.00 -9.89 -4.90
C SER A 339 -14.76 -9.16 -3.58
N PRO A 340 -14.90 -7.81 -3.57
CA PRO A 340 -14.91 -7.04 -2.36
C PRO A 340 -16.21 -7.28 -1.58
N THR A 341 -16.09 -7.38 -0.26
CA THR A 341 -17.20 -7.49 0.68
C THR A 341 -16.97 -6.52 1.82
N VAL A 342 -17.96 -5.71 2.15
CA VAL A 342 -17.87 -4.70 3.21
C VAL A 342 -18.69 -5.14 4.40
N LEU A 343 -18.10 -5.06 5.60
CA LEU A 343 -18.81 -5.22 6.87
C LEU A 343 -18.87 -3.89 7.61
N ARG A 344 -20.06 -3.30 7.71
CA ARG A 344 -20.35 -2.14 8.57
C ARG A 344 -20.54 -2.63 10.00
N PHE A 345 -19.47 -2.66 10.78
CA PHE A 345 -19.54 -3.15 12.16
C PHE A 345 -20.36 -2.21 13.05
N ALA A 346 -21.21 -2.82 13.89
CA ALA A 346 -21.76 -2.23 15.09
C ALA A 346 -20.65 -1.79 16.07
N THR A 347 -20.99 -1.04 17.12
CA THR A 347 -20.03 -0.61 18.14
C THR A 347 -19.42 -1.82 18.84
N ILE A 348 -18.11 -2.01 18.66
CA ILE A 348 -17.44 -3.22 19.13
C ILE A 348 -17.15 -3.14 20.62
N TYR A 349 -17.30 -4.25 21.35
CA TYR A 349 -16.94 -4.38 22.77
C TYR A 349 -16.28 -5.73 23.07
N GLY A 350 -15.86 -5.93 24.32
CA GLY A 350 -15.33 -7.19 24.83
C GLY A 350 -13.82 -7.21 25.02
N LEU A 351 -13.30 -8.31 25.56
CA LEU A 351 -11.87 -8.48 25.77
C LEU A 351 -11.20 -9.04 24.51
N SER A 352 -10.04 -8.47 24.15
CA SER A 352 -9.19 -8.89 23.02
C SER A 352 -7.73 -8.99 23.49
N PRO A 353 -6.88 -9.82 22.85
CA PRO A 353 -5.45 -9.89 23.15
C PRO A 353 -4.71 -8.57 23.05
N ARG A 354 -5.17 -7.63 22.20
CA ARG A 354 -4.83 -6.21 22.31
C ARG A 354 -6.05 -5.45 22.85
N PRO A 355 -6.20 -5.24 24.17
CA PRO A 355 -7.37 -4.58 24.74
C PRO A 355 -7.52 -3.13 24.27
N ARG A 356 -8.75 -2.64 24.36
CA ARG A 356 -9.10 -1.24 24.11
C ARG A 356 -10.06 -0.74 25.18
N PHE A 357 -9.67 0.32 25.87
CA PHE A 357 -10.45 1.00 26.91
C PHE A 357 -10.89 2.39 26.49
N ASP A 358 -10.87 2.68 25.19
CA ASP A 358 -11.51 3.82 24.53
C ASP A 358 -12.88 3.46 23.90
N LEU A 359 -13.41 2.28 24.23
CA LEU A 359 -14.71 1.76 23.78
C LEU A 359 -15.72 1.82 24.93
N VAL A 360 -16.97 2.22 24.66
CA VAL A 360 -17.98 2.54 25.69
C VAL A 360 -18.14 1.45 26.74
N ILE A 361 -18.53 0.23 26.35
CA ILE A 361 -18.73 -0.88 27.30
C ILE A 361 -17.44 -1.18 28.08
N ASN A 362 -16.30 -1.22 27.38
CA ASN A 362 -15.03 -1.58 27.99
C ASN A 362 -14.57 -0.54 29.03
N LEU A 363 -14.63 0.74 28.67
CA LEU A 363 -14.25 1.86 29.52
C LEU A 363 -15.15 1.97 30.75
N LEU A 364 -16.46 1.95 30.54
CA LEU A 364 -17.42 2.06 31.64
C LEU A 364 -17.31 0.86 32.59
N THR A 365 -17.08 -0.35 32.06
CA THR A 365 -16.85 -1.53 32.91
C THR A 365 -15.59 -1.38 33.75
N ALA A 366 -14.46 -0.96 33.16
CA ALA A 366 -13.21 -0.79 33.91
C ALA A 366 -13.33 0.27 35.02
N ARG A 367 -14.01 1.40 34.73
CA ARG A 367 -14.34 2.43 35.73
C ARG A 367 -15.25 1.90 36.84
N ALA A 368 -16.30 1.17 36.48
CA ALA A 368 -17.19 0.54 37.47
C ALA A 368 -16.44 -0.40 38.41
N VAL A 369 -15.46 -1.17 37.91
CA VAL A 369 -14.65 -2.06 38.75
C VAL A 369 -13.70 -1.29 39.67
N ARG A 370 -12.92 -0.35 39.12
CA ARG A 370 -11.82 0.33 39.83
C ARG A 370 -12.27 1.54 40.64
N GLU A 371 -13.16 2.35 40.08
CA GLU A 371 -13.55 3.66 40.60
C GLU A 371 -14.94 3.62 41.27
N LYS A 372 -15.70 2.53 41.11
CA LYS A 372 -17.08 2.37 41.61
C LYS A 372 -18.04 3.47 41.17
N ASN A 373 -17.70 4.18 40.10
CA ASN A 373 -18.58 5.14 39.45
C ASN A 373 -18.42 5.06 37.92
N ILE A 374 -19.47 5.40 37.20
CA ILE A 374 -19.46 5.58 35.76
C ILE A 374 -20.14 6.89 35.40
N SER A 375 -19.55 7.62 34.45
CA SER A 375 -20.14 8.86 33.93
C SER A 375 -20.71 8.60 32.55
N ILE A 376 -22.00 8.90 32.38
CA ILE A 376 -22.71 8.83 31.10
C ILE A 376 -22.92 10.26 30.61
N MET A 377 -22.50 10.53 29.38
CA MET A 377 -22.74 11.80 28.69
C MET A 377 -23.89 11.57 27.69
N GLY A 378 -24.94 12.37 27.77
CA GLY A 378 -26.24 12.04 27.18
C GLY A 378 -26.86 10.82 27.87
N GLY A 379 -27.18 9.79 27.09
CA GLY A 379 -27.67 8.50 27.58
C GLY A 379 -28.74 7.90 26.69
N SER A 380 -29.60 8.74 26.11
CA SER A 380 -30.73 8.31 25.27
C SER A 380 -30.34 7.93 23.84
N GLN A 381 -29.09 8.18 23.44
CA GLN A 381 -28.61 7.89 22.09
C GLN A 381 -28.44 6.38 21.86
N TRP A 382 -28.95 5.90 20.73
CA TRP A 382 -28.91 4.49 20.35
C TRP A 382 -27.59 4.11 19.70
N ARG A 383 -27.07 2.93 20.05
CA ARG A 383 -25.96 2.27 19.37
C ARG A 383 -26.25 0.78 19.23
N PRO A 384 -26.00 0.17 18.06
CA PRO A 384 -25.88 -1.27 17.96
C PRO A 384 -24.53 -1.72 18.53
N PHE A 385 -24.48 -2.90 19.14
CA PHE A 385 -23.25 -3.49 19.68
C PHE A 385 -22.92 -4.85 19.07
N ILE A 386 -21.62 -5.18 19.01
CA ILE A 386 -21.12 -6.51 18.64
C ILE A 386 -19.85 -6.86 19.42
N HIS A 387 -19.75 -8.09 19.93
CA HIS A 387 -18.54 -8.53 20.61
C HIS A 387 -17.37 -8.71 19.62
N VAL A 388 -16.13 -8.41 20.02
CA VAL A 388 -14.93 -8.52 19.16
C VAL A 388 -14.71 -9.93 18.61
N LYS A 389 -15.03 -10.97 19.40
CA LYS A 389 -15.00 -12.37 18.93
C LYS A 389 -16.03 -12.66 17.84
N ASP A 390 -17.18 -11.99 17.86
CA ASP A 390 -18.22 -12.11 16.84
C ASP A 390 -17.91 -11.27 15.61
N ALA A 391 -17.30 -10.10 15.77
CA ALA A 391 -16.77 -9.34 14.65
C ALA A 391 -15.75 -10.16 13.84
N ALA A 392 -14.84 -10.87 14.53
CA ALA A 392 -13.93 -11.80 13.89
C ALA A 392 -14.64 -13.00 13.22
N ARG A 393 -15.73 -13.52 13.81
CA ARG A 393 -16.55 -14.57 13.19
C ARG A 393 -17.25 -14.08 11.92
N ALA A 394 -17.74 -12.84 11.91
CA ALA A 394 -18.37 -12.24 10.73
C ALA A 394 -17.38 -12.14 9.56
N LEU A 395 -16.13 -11.74 9.83
CA LEU A 395 -15.06 -11.71 8.83
C LEU A 395 -14.80 -13.11 8.24
N ILE A 396 -14.71 -14.12 9.11
CA ILE A 396 -14.53 -15.52 8.68
C ILE A 396 -15.73 -16.02 7.88
N ALA A 397 -16.96 -15.69 8.29
CA ALA A 397 -18.16 -16.06 7.55
C ALA A 397 -18.15 -15.48 6.13
N CYS A 398 -17.70 -14.23 5.94
CA CYS A 398 -17.52 -13.63 4.61
C CYS A 398 -16.41 -14.31 3.79
N LEU A 399 -15.34 -14.79 4.42
CA LEU A 399 -14.28 -15.54 3.74
C LEU A 399 -14.78 -16.92 3.28
N GLU A 400 -15.51 -17.63 4.13
CA GLU A 400 -15.99 -19.01 3.91
C GLU A 400 -17.23 -19.09 3.01
N ALA A 401 -18.01 -18.00 2.90
CA ALA A 401 -19.23 -17.98 2.11
C ALA A 401 -18.98 -18.20 0.61
N PRO A 402 -19.96 -18.75 -0.14
CA PRO A 402 -19.96 -18.72 -1.59
C PRO A 402 -19.75 -17.30 -2.13
N VAL A 403 -18.92 -17.14 -3.17
CA VAL A 403 -18.49 -15.82 -3.67
C VAL A 403 -19.68 -15.00 -4.19
N ASP A 404 -20.65 -15.65 -4.82
CA ASP A 404 -21.89 -15.09 -5.32
C ASP A 404 -22.77 -14.46 -4.23
N LYS A 405 -22.64 -14.92 -2.98
CA LYS A 405 -23.37 -14.35 -1.83
C LYS A 405 -22.71 -13.10 -1.23
N VAL A 406 -21.46 -12.80 -1.57
CA VAL A 406 -20.69 -11.75 -0.89
C VAL A 406 -20.01 -10.75 -1.83
N ARG A 407 -19.96 -11.04 -3.13
CA ARG A 407 -19.34 -10.19 -4.14
C ARG A 407 -20.09 -8.88 -4.29
N GLY A 408 -19.41 -7.76 -4.06
CA GLY A 408 -20.01 -6.43 -4.18
C GLY A 408 -21.08 -6.18 -3.12
N GLU A 409 -21.06 -6.96 -2.03
CA GLU A 409 -22.06 -6.83 -0.97
C GLU A 409 -21.54 -5.99 0.20
N ILE A 410 -22.45 -5.20 0.74
CA ILE A 410 -22.31 -4.50 2.01
C ILE A 410 -23.24 -5.16 3.02
N PHE A 411 -22.72 -5.49 4.20
CA PHE A 411 -23.47 -6.07 5.30
C PHE A 411 -23.28 -5.25 6.57
N ASN A 412 -24.36 -4.92 7.26
CA ASN A 412 -24.30 -4.54 8.67
C ASN A 412 -23.90 -5.78 9.47
N ALA A 413 -22.94 -5.63 10.40
CA ALA A 413 -22.43 -6.74 11.22
C ALA A 413 -22.65 -6.46 12.70
N GLY A 414 -23.58 -7.20 13.31
CA GLY A 414 -24.07 -7.02 14.67
C GLY A 414 -25.30 -7.90 14.93
N SER A 415 -26.15 -7.49 15.88
CA SER A 415 -27.38 -8.18 16.26
C SER A 415 -28.52 -7.18 16.47
N ASP A 416 -29.72 -7.52 16.01
CA ASP A 416 -30.90 -6.67 16.17
C ASP A 416 -31.25 -6.51 17.66
N GLU A 417 -30.99 -7.57 18.42
CA GLU A 417 -31.19 -7.69 19.86
C GLU A 417 -30.17 -6.85 20.66
N GLN A 418 -29.10 -6.38 20.01
CA GLN A 418 -28.04 -5.58 20.63
C GLN A 418 -28.07 -4.10 20.22
N ASN A 419 -29.22 -3.58 19.82
CA ASN A 419 -29.47 -2.14 19.76
C ASN A 419 -29.80 -1.64 21.18
N TYR A 420 -28.87 -0.91 21.80
CA TYR A 420 -29.02 -0.37 23.15
C TYR A 420 -28.85 1.15 23.15
N ARG A 421 -29.54 1.81 24.07
CA ARG A 421 -29.17 3.16 24.49
C ARG A 421 -27.98 3.12 25.45
N ILE A 422 -27.22 4.20 25.54
CA ILE A 422 -26.05 4.25 26.43
C ILE A 422 -26.45 4.18 27.91
N ASP A 423 -27.60 4.77 28.29
CA ASP A 423 -28.16 4.66 29.63
C ASP A 423 -28.46 3.19 30.02
N GLN A 424 -29.02 2.41 29.12
CA GLN A 424 -29.30 0.98 29.31
C GLN A 424 -28.03 0.17 29.54
N ILE A 425 -26.93 0.52 28.84
CA ILE A 425 -25.62 -0.08 29.08
C ILE A 425 -25.11 0.27 30.47
N GLY A 426 -25.28 1.52 30.90
CA GLY A 426 -24.93 1.96 32.26
C GLY A 426 -25.67 1.17 33.35
N GLU A 427 -26.98 1.02 33.21
CA GLU A 427 -27.79 0.23 34.13
C GLU A 427 -27.42 -1.26 34.12
N LEU A 428 -27.09 -1.81 32.95
CA LEU A 428 -26.60 -3.19 32.84
C LEU A 428 -25.27 -3.37 33.59
N ILE A 429 -24.34 -2.42 33.47
CA ILE A 429 -23.06 -2.44 34.20
C ILE A 429 -23.32 -2.35 35.71
N LYS A 430 -24.18 -1.43 36.16
CA LYS A 430 -24.54 -1.28 37.58
C LYS A 430 -25.16 -2.56 38.16
N LYS A 431 -26.02 -3.23 37.39
CA LYS A 431 -26.60 -4.52 37.78
C LYS A 431 -25.54 -5.61 37.95
N LEU A 432 -24.55 -5.67 37.06
CA LEU A 432 -23.49 -6.69 37.08
C LEU A 432 -22.32 -6.37 38.02
N ILE A 433 -22.18 -5.10 38.41
CA ILE A 433 -21.14 -4.60 39.32
C ILE A 433 -21.83 -3.79 40.42
N PRO A 434 -22.39 -4.46 41.46
CA PRO A 434 -23.05 -3.80 42.57
C PRO A 434 -22.14 -2.78 43.26
N GLY A 435 -22.72 -1.67 43.72
CA GLY A 435 -21.99 -0.55 44.31
C GLY A 435 -21.44 0.47 43.30
N THR A 436 -21.72 0.30 42.00
CA THR A 436 -21.40 1.31 40.99
C THR A 436 -22.40 2.46 41.01
N GLU A 437 -21.92 3.68 41.20
CA GLU A 437 -22.70 4.90 41.03
C GLU A 437 -22.77 5.33 39.55
N VAL A 438 -23.97 5.62 39.05
CA VAL A 438 -24.17 6.10 37.67
C VAL A 438 -24.42 7.60 37.71
N ILE A 439 -23.47 8.36 37.18
CA ILE A 439 -23.51 9.83 37.15
C ILE A 439 -23.87 10.27 35.74
N ASN A 440 -25.01 10.94 35.58
CA ASN A 440 -25.38 11.56 34.31
C ASN A 440 -24.81 12.98 34.23
N ARG A 441 -23.94 13.25 33.25
CA ARG A 441 -23.26 14.55 33.09
C ARG A 441 -23.98 15.51 32.12
N GLY A 442 -25.20 15.19 31.70
CA GLY A 442 -25.99 16.07 30.83
C GLY A 442 -25.57 15.95 29.37
N ASP A 443 -25.18 17.07 28.75
CA ASP A 443 -25.10 17.25 27.29
C ASP A 443 -24.39 16.14 26.51
N ASP A 444 -24.96 15.82 25.34
CA ASP A 444 -24.44 14.80 24.42
C ASP A 444 -23.31 15.36 23.55
N VAL A 445 -22.09 14.90 23.82
CA VAL A 445 -20.90 15.25 23.02
C VAL A 445 -20.84 14.41 21.74
N ASP A 446 -21.51 13.26 21.69
CA ASP A 446 -21.52 12.35 20.54
C ASP A 446 -22.86 12.39 19.82
N LYS A 447 -22.95 13.30 18.83
CA LYS A 447 -24.15 13.55 18.03
C LYS A 447 -24.68 12.35 17.22
N ARG A 448 -23.99 11.21 17.21
CA ARG A 448 -24.50 10.01 16.55
C ARG A 448 -25.70 9.47 17.33
N ASN A 449 -26.67 8.90 16.62
CA ASN A 449 -27.83 8.23 17.19
C ASN A 449 -28.37 7.29 16.13
N TYR A 450 -28.29 5.96 16.29
CA TYR A 450 -28.80 5.05 15.29
C TYR A 450 -29.10 3.67 15.84
N ARG A 451 -30.14 3.05 15.28
CA ARG A 451 -30.44 1.63 15.40
C ARG A 451 -30.24 0.98 14.04
N VAL A 452 -29.73 -0.24 14.02
CA VAL A 452 -29.37 -0.91 12.77
C VAL A 452 -29.99 -2.29 12.71
N SER A 453 -30.52 -2.63 11.54
CA SER A 453 -30.96 -3.97 11.20
C SER A 453 -29.80 -4.79 10.64
N PHE A 454 -29.70 -6.03 11.12
CA PHE A 454 -28.72 -7.05 10.76
C PHE A 454 -29.40 -8.23 10.03
N ALA A 455 -30.60 -8.02 9.49
CA ALA A 455 -31.36 -9.06 8.78
C ALA A 455 -30.59 -9.59 7.56
N LYS A 456 -29.91 -8.72 6.80
CA LYS A 456 -29.22 -9.10 5.56
C LYS A 456 -28.08 -10.09 5.80
N ILE A 457 -27.19 -9.83 6.76
CA ILE A 457 -26.06 -10.73 7.05
C ILE A 457 -26.54 -12.08 7.59
N ARG A 458 -27.61 -12.08 8.39
CA ARG A 458 -28.25 -13.29 8.91
C ARG A 458 -28.86 -14.13 7.80
N GLN A 459 -29.59 -13.52 6.87
CA GLN A 459 -30.21 -14.24 5.75
C GLN A 459 -29.17 -14.74 4.73
N ALA A 460 -28.18 -13.92 4.40
CA ALA A 460 -27.20 -14.27 3.38
C ALA A 460 -26.17 -15.30 3.88
N LEU A 461 -25.65 -15.10 5.10
CA LEU A 461 -24.49 -15.83 5.63
C LEU A 461 -24.82 -16.75 6.81
N ASN A 462 -26.08 -16.81 7.25
CA ASN A 462 -26.50 -17.54 8.45
C ASN A 462 -25.68 -17.12 9.70
N PHE A 463 -25.31 -15.84 9.76
CA PHE A 463 -24.49 -15.30 10.83
C PHE A 463 -25.35 -14.81 11.99
N PHE A 464 -25.03 -15.30 13.19
CA PHE A 464 -25.59 -14.87 14.47
C PHE A 464 -24.43 -14.62 15.44
N PRO A 465 -24.39 -13.45 16.13
CA PRO A 465 -23.49 -13.25 17.26
C PRO A 465 -23.75 -14.28 18.36
N LEU A 466 -22.69 -14.71 19.06
CA LEU A 466 -22.79 -15.64 20.18
C LEU A 466 -22.64 -14.97 21.54
N HIS A 467 -22.12 -13.75 21.58
CA HIS A 467 -21.83 -13.04 22.81
C HIS A 467 -22.77 -11.86 23.00
N GLU A 468 -23.19 -11.67 24.24
CA GLU A 468 -24.03 -10.54 24.67
C GLU A 468 -23.23 -9.51 25.49
N PRO A 469 -23.70 -8.25 25.59
CA PRO A 469 -23.01 -7.20 26.33
C PRO A 469 -22.71 -7.59 27.78
N ALA A 470 -23.62 -8.32 28.44
CA ALA A 470 -23.44 -8.82 29.80
C ALA A 470 -22.19 -9.72 29.92
N GLU A 471 -21.97 -10.62 28.96
CA GLU A 471 -20.78 -11.48 28.95
C GLU A 471 -19.51 -10.65 28.75
N GLY A 472 -19.54 -9.69 27.82
CA GLY A 472 -18.41 -8.77 27.60
C GLY A 472 -18.04 -7.96 28.85
N ILE A 473 -19.04 -7.46 29.58
CA ILE A 473 -18.85 -6.77 30.86
C ILE A 473 -18.18 -7.71 31.88
N LEU A 474 -18.66 -8.95 32.02
CA LEU A 474 -18.09 -9.91 32.96
C LEU A 474 -16.66 -10.33 32.58
N GLN A 475 -16.36 -10.49 31.28
CA GLN A 475 -14.99 -10.78 30.80
C GLN A 475 -14.02 -9.66 31.20
N ILE A 476 -14.42 -8.40 31.03
CA ILE A 476 -13.58 -7.24 31.36
C ILE A 476 -13.46 -7.09 32.87
N LYS A 477 -14.56 -7.28 33.62
CA LYS A 477 -14.54 -7.29 35.08
C LYS A 477 -13.49 -8.27 35.60
N ALA A 478 -13.56 -9.53 35.14
CA ALA A 478 -12.61 -10.56 35.54
C ALA A 478 -11.17 -10.19 35.17
N ALA A 479 -10.93 -9.64 33.98
CA ALA A 479 -9.59 -9.23 33.55
C ALA A 479 -8.99 -8.11 34.42
N VAL A 480 -9.81 -7.17 34.87
CA VAL A 480 -9.38 -6.07 35.75
C VAL A 480 -9.16 -6.58 37.18
N GLU A 481 -10.09 -7.39 37.73
CA GLU A 481 -9.99 -7.94 39.09
C GLU A 481 -8.80 -8.89 39.24
N ASN A 482 -8.53 -9.73 38.24
CA ASN A 482 -7.44 -10.70 38.25
C ASN A 482 -6.07 -10.09 37.88
N GLY A 483 -6.00 -8.77 37.67
CA GLY A 483 -4.74 -8.07 37.37
C GLY A 483 -4.19 -8.27 35.95
N LEU A 484 -4.92 -8.97 35.06
CA LEU A 484 -4.56 -9.05 33.64
C LEU A 484 -4.51 -7.66 33.00
N ILE A 485 -5.41 -6.78 33.44
CA ILE A 485 -5.38 -5.35 33.15
C ILE A 485 -5.05 -4.60 34.44
N ALA A 486 -3.76 -4.36 34.66
CA ALA A 486 -3.26 -3.63 35.82
C ALA A 486 -3.79 -2.18 35.83
N ASP A 487 -3.53 -1.43 34.75
CA ASP A 487 -4.05 -0.09 34.53
C ASP A 487 -4.76 -0.01 33.17
N TYR A 488 -6.06 0.27 33.19
CA TYR A 488 -6.86 0.43 31.97
C TYR A 488 -6.68 1.80 31.32
N LYS A 489 -6.07 2.78 32.03
CA LYS A 489 -5.77 4.13 31.55
C LYS A 489 -4.44 4.20 30.80
N ASP A 490 -3.67 3.11 30.81
CA ASP A 490 -2.42 2.99 30.07
C ASP A 490 -2.62 3.39 28.60
N VAL A 491 -1.70 4.23 28.11
CA VAL A 491 -1.73 4.85 26.78
C VAL A 491 -1.90 3.80 25.68
N ARG A 492 -1.32 2.60 25.83
CA ARG A 492 -1.40 1.53 24.82
C ARG A 492 -2.83 1.01 24.56
N TYR A 493 -3.74 1.18 25.53
CA TYR A 493 -5.13 0.74 25.40
C TYR A 493 -6.07 1.82 24.87
N ASN A 494 -5.55 3.00 24.52
CA ASN A 494 -6.33 4.11 23.99
C ASN A 494 -5.70 4.63 22.69
N ASN A 495 -6.42 4.47 21.59
CA ASN A 495 -5.89 4.85 20.28
C ASN A 495 -5.58 6.34 20.15
N TYR A 496 -6.41 7.21 20.74
CA TYR A 496 -6.20 8.65 20.70
C TYR A 496 -4.95 9.03 21.49
N LEU A 497 -4.84 8.54 22.74
CA LEU A 497 -3.68 8.85 23.59
C LEU A 497 -2.38 8.36 22.97
N THR A 498 -2.36 7.15 22.40
CA THR A 498 -1.17 6.62 21.70
C THR A 498 -0.75 7.53 20.54
N LEU A 499 -1.70 8.07 19.78
CA LEU A 499 -1.39 8.92 18.61
C LEU A 499 -1.07 10.38 18.97
N SER A 500 -1.53 10.85 20.13
CA SER A 500 -1.18 12.18 20.66
C SER A 500 0.17 12.21 21.38
N ASP A 501 0.73 11.04 21.69
CA ASP A 501 2.04 10.92 22.32
C ASP A 501 3.14 11.16 21.27
N GLU A 502 3.92 12.24 21.43
CA GLU A 502 4.99 12.62 20.52
C GLU A 502 6.12 11.57 20.42
N SER A 503 6.23 10.67 21.42
CA SER A 503 7.19 9.56 21.39
C SER A 503 6.78 8.44 20.42
N VAL A 504 5.50 8.37 20.05
CA VAL A 504 4.99 7.38 19.10
C VAL A 504 5.23 7.90 17.68
N SER A 505 6.40 7.59 17.15
CA SER A 505 6.68 7.81 15.74
C SER A 505 5.82 6.85 14.90
N LEU A 506 4.80 7.40 14.23
CA LEU A 506 4.20 6.70 13.09
C LEU A 506 5.32 6.43 12.09
N PRO A 507 5.42 5.21 11.51
CA PRO A 507 6.45 4.93 10.53
C PRO A 507 6.41 6.01 9.46
N ILE A 508 7.49 6.78 9.38
CA ILE A 508 7.62 7.86 8.42
C ILE A 508 7.49 7.19 7.06
N LYS A 509 6.54 7.68 6.25
CA LYS A 509 6.43 7.29 4.85
C LYS A 509 7.82 7.47 4.24
N ASN A 510 8.54 6.39 3.95
CA ASN A 510 9.82 6.51 3.25
C ASN A 510 9.52 7.28 1.95
N ASN A 511 10.05 8.50 1.87
CA ASN A 511 9.71 9.50 0.86
C ASN A 511 10.17 9.14 -0.57
N SER A 512 10.56 7.88 -0.82
CA SER A 512 10.95 7.39 -2.14
C SER A 512 9.78 7.28 -3.13
N THR A 513 8.53 7.40 -2.68
CA THR A 513 7.36 7.29 -3.56
C THR A 513 6.33 8.40 -3.33
N ILE A 514 6.58 9.57 -3.93
CA ILE A 514 5.54 10.59 -4.15
C ILE A 514 4.58 10.05 -5.21
N ILE A 515 3.43 9.53 -4.78
CA ILE A 515 2.26 9.40 -5.64
C ILE A 515 1.66 10.80 -5.72
N THR A 516 1.88 11.50 -6.84
CA THR A 516 1.16 12.74 -7.13
C THR A 516 -0.34 12.42 -7.25
N PRO A 517 -1.22 13.12 -6.52
CA PRO A 517 -2.67 12.93 -6.67
C PRO A 517 -3.10 13.30 -8.10
N LEU A 518 -3.72 12.36 -8.80
CA LEU A 518 -4.22 12.53 -10.17
C LEU A 518 -5.61 13.21 -10.17
N TYR A 519 -5.80 14.26 -9.36
CA TYR A 519 -7.11 14.88 -9.08
C TYR A 519 -7.32 16.30 -9.65
N GLN A 520 -6.52 16.75 -10.62
CA GLN A 520 -6.70 18.08 -11.25
C GLN A 520 -7.11 18.07 -12.73
N LEU A 521 -7.73 16.99 -13.25
CA LEU A 521 -8.18 16.95 -14.66
C LEU A 521 -9.65 16.57 -14.87
N VAL A 522 -10.50 16.73 -13.86
CA VAL A 522 -11.95 16.73 -14.06
C VAL A 522 -12.54 17.89 -13.26
N GLY A 523 -12.71 19.02 -13.94
CA GLY A 523 -13.25 20.25 -13.36
C GLY A 523 -12.75 21.46 -14.12
N ASN A 524 -13.35 21.72 -15.28
CA ASN A 524 -13.76 23.04 -15.75
C ASN A 524 -14.36 22.91 -17.15
N SER A 525 -15.66 23.23 -17.23
CA SER A 525 -16.23 24.00 -18.33
C SER A 525 -15.39 25.22 -18.66
#